data_AF-A0A1H5AGK4-F1
#
_entry.id   AF-A0A1H5AGK4-F1
#
_cell.length_a   1.000
_cell.length_b   1.000
_cell.length_c   1.000
_cell.angle_alpha   90.00
_cell.angle_beta   90.00
_cell.angle_gamma   90.00
#
_symmetry.space_group_name_H-M   'P 1'
#
loop_
_entity.id
_entity.type
_entity.pdbx_description
1 polymer ?
#
loop_
_entity_poly.entity_id
_entity_poly.type
_entity_poly.pdbx_seq_one_letter_code
_entity_poly.pdbx_strand_id
1 'polypeptide(L)' 'MDNPFKKILHNEELPEVLKEKVLNDVAMIKLSIDVADLFVVKYPNVVADLLNGGGTQEKTDNKETE' A
#
# COMPACT_ATOMS: atom_id res chain seq x y z
N MET A 1 4.34 4.99 55.06
CA MET A 1 4.95 5.78 53.97
C MET A 1 4.73 5.03 52.68
N ASP A 2 4.00 5.60 51.74
CA ASP A 2 3.72 4.95 50.46
C ASP A 2 4.84 5.20 49.44
N ASN A 3 5.27 4.11 48.81
CA ASN A 3 6.46 4.06 47.95
C ASN A 3 6.23 4.75 46.59
N PRO A 4 7.02 5.76 46.22
CA PRO A 4 6.85 6.53 44.98
C PRO A 4 7.20 5.75 43.71
N PHE A 5 7.95 4.64 43.78
CA PHE A 5 8.28 3.81 42.62
C PHE A 5 7.10 3.00 42.10
N LYS A 6 6.06 2.78 42.92
CA LYS A 6 4.80 2.15 42.49
C LYS A 6 3.94 3.07 41.61
N LYS A 7 4.23 4.37 41.58
CA LYS A 7 3.50 5.37 40.77
C LYS A 7 4.07 5.55 39.37
N ILE A 8 5.26 5.01 39.09
CA ILE A 8 5.95 5.19 37.79
C ILE A 8 5.43 4.18 36.75
N LEU A 9 4.77 3.11 37.19
CA LEU A 9 4.20 2.07 36.34
C LEU A 9 2.71 2.31 36.03
N HIS A 10 2.26 3.56 35.97
CA HIS A 10 0.97 3.84 35.36
C HIS A 10 1.14 3.63 33.85
N ASN A 11 0.54 2.53 33.36
CA ASN A 11 0.38 2.24 31.95
C ASN A 11 -0.60 3.27 31.38
N GLU A 12 -0.16 4.52 31.26
CA GLU A 12 -0.94 5.60 30.69
C GLU A 12 -1.18 5.24 29.24
N GLU A 13 -2.41 4.85 28.93
CA GLU A 13 -2.80 4.56 27.56
C GLU A 13 -2.61 5.83 26.72
N LEU A 14 -2.01 5.66 25.55
CA LEU A 14 -1.83 6.76 24.63
C LEU A 14 -3.20 7.39 24.31
N PRO A 15 -3.29 8.73 24.21
CA PRO A 15 -4.51 9.41 23.81
C PRO A 15 -5.12 8.76 22.56
N GLU A 16 -6.42 8.46 22.59
CA GLU A 16 -7.12 7.70 21.54
C GLU A 16 -6.90 8.31 20.14
N VAL A 17 -6.85 9.64 20.07
CA VAL A 17 -6.59 10.40 18.83
C VAL A 17 -5.25 10.06 18.18
N LEU A 18 -4.19 9.89 18.99
CA LEU A 18 -2.85 9.56 18.47
C LEU A 18 -2.80 8.11 18.01
N LYS A 19 -3.45 7.21 18.74
CA LYS A 19 -3.55 5.80 18.39
C LYS A 19 -4.31 5.60 17.07
N GLU A 20 -5.43 6.29 16.90
CA GLU A 20 -6.23 6.25 15.68
C GLU A 20 -5.47 6.80 14.48
N LYS A 21 -4.80 7.96 14.63
CA LYS A 21 -3.99 8.54 13.57
C LYS A 21 -2.90 7.58 13.09
N VAL A 22 -2.14 6.99 14.01
CA VAL A 22 -1.05 6.06 13.65
C VAL A 22 -1.61 4.80 12.99
N LEU A 23 -2.72 4.25 13.48
CA LEU A 23 -3.36 3.08 12.86
C LEU A 23 -3.85 3.40 11.44
N ASN A 24 -4.39 4.60 11.21
CA ASN A 24 -4.86 5.03 9.90
C ASN A 24 -3.69 5.23 8.92
N ASP A 25 -2.60 5.86 9.35
CA ASP A 25 -1.41 6.05 8.52
C ASP A 25 -0.80 4.71 8.10
N VAL A 26 -0.71 3.75 9.03
CA VAL A 26 -0.24 2.39 8.73
C VAL A 26 -1.18 1.67 7.76
N ALA A 27 -2.50 1.81 7.92
CA ALA A 27 -3.48 1.21 7.01
C ALA A 27 -3.34 1.78 5.59
N MET A 28 -3.15 3.09 5.46
CA MET A 28 -2.96 3.75 4.17
C MET A 28 -1.67 3.29 3.47
N ILE A 29 -0.57 3.14 4.21
CA ILE A 29 0.69 2.63 3.66
C ILE A 29 0.53 1.18 3.17
N LYS A 30 -0.09 0.30 3.98
CA LYS A 30 -0.35 -1.10 3.58
C LYS A 30 -1.16 -1.18 2.30
N LEU A 31 -2.27 -0.43 2.25
CA LEU A 31 -3.11 -0.37 1.05
C LEU A 31 -2.31 0.10 -0.17
N SER A 32 -1.47 1.12 -0.01
CA SER A 32 -0.66 1.66 -1.11
C SER A 32 0.37 0.63 -1.60
N ILE A 33 0.99 -0.12 -0.69
CA ILE A 33 1.91 -1.21 -1.03
C ILE A 33 1.18 -2.34 -1.75
N ASP A 34 0.01 -2.76 -1.26
CA ASP A 34 -0.76 -3.84 -1.86
C ASP A 34 -1.25 -3.47 -3.27
N VAL A 35 -1.70 -2.21 -3.47
CA VAL A 35 -2.05 -1.67 -4.78
C VAL A 35 -0.82 -1.60 -5.68
N ALA A 36 0.32 -1.16 -5.17
CA ALA A 36 1.57 -1.12 -5.94
C ALA A 36 2.03 -2.53 -6.34
N ASP A 37 1.99 -3.51 -5.44
CA ASP A 37 2.31 -4.91 -5.74
C ASP A 37 1.38 -5.46 -6.84
N LEU A 38 0.08 -5.20 -6.72
CA LEU A 38 -0.89 -5.65 -7.71
C LEU A 38 -0.67 -5.00 -9.08
N PHE A 39 -0.58 -3.68 -9.18
CA PHE A 39 -0.61 -2.97 -10.46
C PHE A 39 0.77 -2.64 -11.04
N VAL A 40 1.80 -2.50 -10.21
CA VAL A 40 3.17 -2.17 -10.68
C VAL A 40 3.98 -3.44 -10.93
N VAL A 41 3.84 -4.46 -10.08
CA VAL A 41 4.65 -5.69 -10.18
C VAL A 41 3.91 -6.80 -10.92
N LYS A 42 2.70 -7.14 -10.49
CA LYS A 42 1.98 -8.31 -11.02
C LYS A 42 1.26 -8.04 -12.34
N TYR A 43 0.66 -6.86 -12.47
CA TYR A 43 -0.18 -6.51 -13.62
C TYR A 43 0.22 -5.17 -14.28
N PRO A 44 1.50 -4.96 -14.62
CA PRO A 44 1.97 -3.69 -15.19
C PRO A 44 1.25 -3.33 -16.50
N ASN A 45 0.95 -4.35 -17.31
CA ASN A 45 0.28 -4.17 -18.59
C ASN A 45 -1.22 -3.88 -18.44
N VAL A 46 -1.85 -4.24 -17.32
CA VAL A 46 -3.30 -4.00 -17.12
C VAL A 46 -3.58 -2.51 -17.00
N VAL A 47 -2.68 -1.75 -16.34
CA VAL A 47 -2.79 -0.28 -16.29
C VAL A 47 -2.58 0.32 -17.68
N ALA A 48 -1.59 -0.18 -18.42
CA ALA A 48 -1.32 0.28 -19.79
C ALA A 48 -2.48 -0.04 -20.75
N ASP A 49 -3.02 -1.24 -20.68
CA ASP A 49 -4.13 -1.71 -21.52
C ASP A 49 -5.45 -1.00 -21.18
N LEU A 50 -5.69 -0.71 -19.90
CA LEU A 50 -6.85 0.08 -19.45
C LEU A 50 -6.74 1.54 -19.88
N LEU A 51 -5.55 2.14 -19.79
CA LEU A 51 -5.32 3.53 -20.22
C LEU A 51 -5.27 3.69 -21.75
N ASN A 52 -4.82 2.65 -22.48
CA ASN A 52 -4.83 2.62 -23.95
C ASN A 52 -6.20 2.29 -24.56
N GLY A 53 -7.27 2.21 -23.76
CA GLY A 53 -8.64 2.15 -24.26
C GLY A 53 -9.07 0.79 -24.81
N GLY A 54 -8.48 -0.32 -24.33
CA GLY A 54 -8.98 -1.67 -24.66
C GLY A 54 -8.86 -2.07 -26.14
N GLY A 55 -8.03 -1.40 -26.92
CA GLY A 55 -7.72 -1.79 -28.29
C GLY A 55 -6.62 -2.83 -28.31
N THR A 56 -6.97 -4.10 -28.58
CA THR A 56 -6.01 -5.14 -28.94
C THR A 56 -5.15 -4.62 -30.10
N GLN A 57 -3.86 -4.32 -29.86
CA GLN A 57 -2.93 -4.12 -30.96
C GLN A 57 -2.61 -5.51 -31.53
N GLU A 58 -3.17 -5.81 -32.71
CA GLU A 58 -2.67 -6.91 -33.53
C GLU A 58 -1.19 -6.66 -33.81
N LYS A 59 -0.34 -7.59 -33.35
CA LYS A 59 1.06 -7.63 -33.75
C LYS A 59 1.09 -8.02 -35.24
N THR A 60 1.37 -7.08 -36.13
CA THR A 60 1.92 -7.40 -37.44
C THR A 60 3.37 -7.86 -37.22
N ASP A 61 3.54 -9.18 -37.08
CA ASP A 61 4.83 -9.85 -37.24
C ASP A 61 5.27 -9.68 -38.71
N ASN A 62 6.06 -8.64 -38.98
CA ASN A 62 6.82 -8.59 -40.22
C ASN A 62 7.93 -9.64 -40.14
N LYS A 63 7.60 -10.80 -40.69
CA LYS A 63 8.54 -11.85 -41.06
C LYS A 63 9.39 -11.32 -42.22
N GLU A 64 10.50 -10.66 -41.91
CA GLU A 64 11.53 -10.40 -42.92
C GLU A 64 12.24 -11.73 -43.22
N THR A 65 11.75 -12.37 -44.29
CA THR A 65 12.54 -13.21 -45.19
C THR A 65 13.68 -12.39 -45.77
N GLU A 66 14.92 -12.70 -45.39
CA GLU A 66 16.03 -13.17 -46.26
C GLU A 66 17.32 -13.38 -45.45
#